data_AF-A0A0F0LYC9-F1
#
_entry.id   AF-A0A0F0LYC9-F1
#
_cell.length_a   1.000
_cell.length_b   1.000
_cell.length_c   1.000
_cell.angle_alpha   90.00
_cell.angle_beta   90.00
_cell.angle_gamma   90.00
#
_symmetry.space_group_name_H-M   'P 1'
#
loop_
_entity.id
_entity.type
_entity.pdbx_description
1 polymer ?
#
loop_
_entity_poly.entity_id
_entity_poly.type
_entity_poly.pdbx_seq_one_letter_code
_entity_poly.pdbx_strand_id
1 'polypeptide(L)'
;MTVDARTTSDDLATRLRHDAWRLLFEDPARLRTDLAALIRSQPDALPLAQGFRALAIDVIGADLLYDIPGAPPARAGDEPSPGIRRLRGLIEHRRAGDAAAALRHVDTALSDPEPPLPLSRAIVEEQRALVHLASGETTAALSALAAAGAHATAAPTLAQRIQFESAVAHALRGNLRDARHYLAVGEAIPAAAPAGAVTGEWRDVARGLIAVESVSHPQLTAGLHLPPIESATDLWPLVALVRGREALVARAPLRALETAEFALDCHDATTPFAASAMTWLMVSALVDLDDAPRAHAVVATAPPTTLVDLARARLALHENARADALRITGAVLARPGTAMAERGEALLLRLWAVALGDELDPRECTIAARLATFSSLRRLFALVPTWLIAQIAAALDEPSRERMSRATVDLAPYRPMTSTPPVLTTRESAVLQALFTFDSISQIAAAMFVTPSTVKSQLSSVYRKLGARGRAEAMAIATRLDLIDL
;
A
#
# COMPACT_ATOMS: atom_id res chain seq x y z
N MET A 1 11.78 61.06 16.98
CA MET A 1 11.46 59.71 17.51
C MET A 1 11.92 58.67 16.51
N THR A 2 13.20 58.33 16.57
CA THR A 2 13.81 57.22 15.84
C THR A 2 13.66 55.99 16.72
N VAL A 3 12.64 55.16 16.45
CA VAL A 3 12.60 53.80 16.99
C VAL A 3 13.81 53.09 16.38
N ASP A 4 14.71 52.67 17.26
CA ASP A 4 16.04 52.17 16.94
C ASP A 4 15.92 50.87 16.12
N ALA A 5 16.40 50.89 14.87
CA ALA A 5 16.23 49.80 13.91
C ALA A 5 16.76 48.45 14.45
N ARG A 6 17.75 48.49 15.35
CA ARG A 6 18.29 47.33 16.06
C ARG A 6 17.29 46.70 17.05
N THR A 7 16.51 47.49 17.77
CA THR A 7 15.50 46.98 18.74
C THR A 7 14.34 46.28 18.03
N THR A 8 13.91 46.80 16.87
CA THR A 8 12.90 46.12 16.01
C THR A 8 13.40 44.83 15.37
N SER A 9 14.72 44.68 15.18
CA SER A 9 15.31 43.50 14.54
C SER A 9 15.58 42.36 15.53
N ASP A 10 16.01 42.64 16.77
CA ASP A 10 16.11 41.62 17.84
C ASP A 10 14.74 41.08 18.26
N ASP A 11 13.72 41.93 18.19
CA ASP A 11 12.32 41.55 18.36
C ASP A 11 11.83 40.63 17.21
N LEU A 12 12.30 40.83 15.98
CA LEU A 12 11.96 39.96 14.84
C LEU A 12 12.59 38.56 14.97
N ALA A 13 13.87 38.47 15.33
CA ALA A 13 14.55 37.18 15.55
C ALA A 13 13.93 36.38 16.71
N THR A 14 13.48 37.07 17.76
CA THR A 14 12.80 36.45 18.91
C THR A 14 11.39 35.98 18.53
N ARG A 15 10.63 36.80 17.81
CA ARG A 15 9.31 36.41 17.27
C ARG A 15 9.41 35.22 16.33
N LEU A 16 10.36 35.21 15.40
CA LEU A 16 10.55 34.08 14.47
C LEU A 16 10.90 32.79 15.22
N ARG A 17 11.70 32.84 16.30
CA ARG A 17 11.95 31.64 17.12
C ARG A 17 10.68 31.05 17.76
N HIS A 18 9.67 31.88 18.02
CA HIS A 18 8.40 31.45 18.62
C HIS A 18 7.35 31.07 17.56
N ASP A 19 7.20 31.89 16.53
CA ASP A 19 6.11 31.81 15.55
C ASP A 19 6.50 31.09 14.26
N ALA A 20 7.79 30.87 13.95
CA ALA A 20 8.18 30.33 12.65
C ALA A 20 7.55 28.97 12.35
N TRP A 21 7.36 28.13 13.37
CA TRP A 21 6.66 26.85 13.18
C TRP A 21 5.20 27.04 12.78
N ARG A 22 4.50 27.97 13.42
CA ARG A 22 3.12 28.29 13.09
C ARG A 22 3.04 28.91 11.69
N LEU A 23 3.92 29.88 11.41
CA LEU A 23 3.97 30.54 10.10
C LEU A 23 4.38 29.57 8.98
N LEU A 24 5.20 28.56 9.26
CA LEU A 24 5.58 27.55 8.27
C LEU A 24 4.35 26.80 7.72
N PHE A 25 3.37 26.51 8.58
CA PHE A 25 2.15 25.81 8.19
C PHE A 25 1.02 26.77 7.79
N GLU A 26 0.87 27.91 8.48
CA GLU A 26 -0.30 28.77 8.33
C GLU A 26 -0.07 30.00 7.42
N ASP A 27 1.16 30.50 7.29
CA ASP A 27 1.46 31.62 6.40
C ASP A 27 2.92 31.57 5.90
N PRO A 28 3.24 30.63 4.98
CA PRO A 28 4.60 30.49 4.44
C PRO A 28 5.10 31.76 3.74
N ALA A 29 4.18 32.56 3.16
CA ALA A 29 4.50 33.82 2.51
C ALA A 29 4.94 34.89 3.52
N ARG A 30 4.27 34.96 4.67
CA ARG A 30 4.70 35.80 5.80
C ARG A 30 6.03 35.33 6.35
N LEU A 31 6.20 34.02 6.59
CA LEU A 31 7.47 33.47 7.04
C LEU A 31 8.61 33.86 6.11
N ARG A 32 8.43 33.70 4.79
CA ARG A 32 9.40 34.15 3.79
C ARG A 32 9.72 35.64 3.92
N THR A 33 8.69 36.48 4.02
CA THR A 33 8.86 37.93 4.11
C THR A 33 9.67 38.32 5.34
N ASP A 34 9.37 37.69 6.48
CA ASP A 34 10.05 37.93 7.74
C ASP A 34 11.50 37.40 7.72
N LEU A 35 11.75 36.23 7.13
CA LEU A 35 13.10 35.69 6.92
C LEU A 35 13.93 36.58 5.99
N ALA A 36 13.35 37.07 4.89
CA ALA A 36 14.02 37.98 3.97
C ALA A 36 14.35 39.33 4.62
N ALA A 37 13.45 39.83 5.48
CA ALA A 37 13.70 41.04 6.27
C ALA A 37 14.83 40.84 7.28
N LEU A 38 14.83 39.70 7.99
CA LEU A 38 15.87 39.35 8.96
C LEU A 38 17.26 39.26 8.31
N ILE A 39 17.37 38.62 7.15
CA ILE A 39 18.64 38.53 6.40
C ILE A 39 19.16 39.92 6.04
N ARG A 40 18.28 40.84 5.63
CA ARG A 40 18.67 42.21 5.25
C ARG A 40 19.07 43.07 6.45
N SER A 41 18.43 42.90 7.60
CA SER A 41 18.67 43.73 8.78
C SER A 41 19.79 43.20 9.69
N GLN A 42 20.00 41.89 9.74
CA GLN A 42 20.97 41.21 10.60
C GLN A 42 21.70 40.09 9.84
N PRO A 43 22.83 40.39 9.19
CA PRO A 43 23.65 39.37 8.52
C PRO A 43 24.11 38.24 9.47
N ASP A 44 24.26 38.51 10.76
CA ASP A 44 24.64 37.50 11.76
C ASP A 44 23.51 36.50 12.06
N ALA A 45 22.26 36.81 11.69
CA ALA A 45 21.10 35.92 11.79
C ALA A 45 20.95 35.00 10.57
N LEU A 46 21.90 35.02 9.64
CA LEU A 46 21.93 34.20 8.43
C LEU A 46 21.85 32.68 8.70
N PRO A 47 22.54 32.11 9.70
CA PRO A 47 22.39 30.69 10.06
C PRO A 47 20.96 30.32 10.46
N LEU A 48 20.26 31.23 11.17
CA LEU A 48 18.85 31.04 11.56
C LEU A 48 17.94 30.94 10.34
N ALA A 49 18.13 31.84 9.36
CA ALA A 49 17.37 31.80 8.13
C ALA A 49 17.68 30.59 7.26
N GLN A 50 18.95 30.15 7.21
CA GLN A 50 19.36 28.92 6.51
C GLN A 50 18.71 27.68 7.11
N GLY A 51 18.70 27.57 8.44
CA GLY A 51 18.05 26.45 9.12
C GLY A 51 16.55 26.38 8.84
N PHE A 52 15.84 27.51 8.90
CA PHE A 52 14.41 27.54 8.57
C PHE A 52 14.13 27.26 7.09
N ARG A 53 15.00 27.71 6.17
CA ARG A 53 14.88 27.37 4.73
C ARG A 53 15.04 25.87 4.50
N ALA A 54 16.10 25.26 5.03
CA ALA A 54 16.34 23.82 4.90
C ALA A 54 15.17 23.03 5.49
N LEU A 55 14.68 23.46 6.65
CA LEU A 55 13.57 22.82 7.34
C LEU A 55 12.23 22.97 6.58
N ALA A 56 11.99 24.10 5.93
CA ALA A 56 10.81 24.27 5.09
C ALA A 56 10.84 23.33 3.87
N ILE A 57 12.01 23.12 3.28
CA ILE A 57 12.21 22.13 2.22
C ILE A 57 11.94 20.72 2.77
N ASP A 58 12.49 20.39 3.94
CA ASP A 58 12.39 19.05 4.52
C ASP A 58 10.98 18.70 5.02
N VAL A 59 10.25 19.65 5.61
CA VAL A 59 8.96 19.42 6.30
C VAL A 59 7.76 19.65 5.39
N ILE A 60 7.81 20.67 4.53
CA ILE A 60 6.70 21.05 3.63
C ILE A 60 7.08 21.08 2.15
N GLY A 61 8.30 20.68 1.77
CA GLY A 61 8.73 20.62 0.36
C GLY A 61 8.90 21.99 -0.31
N ALA A 62 8.93 23.09 0.46
CA ALA A 62 8.95 24.44 -0.08
C ALA A 62 10.29 25.14 0.18
N ASP A 63 11.00 25.52 -0.88
CA ASP A 63 12.12 26.45 -0.76
C ASP A 63 11.59 27.87 -0.61
N LEU A 64 11.48 28.35 0.63
CA LEU A 64 10.94 29.68 0.92
C LEU A 64 11.82 30.82 0.40
N LEU A 65 13.10 30.60 0.09
CA LEU A 65 14.06 31.67 -0.26
C LEU A 65 14.64 31.51 -1.69
N TYR A 66 13.98 30.75 -2.56
CA TYR A 66 14.44 30.43 -3.92
C TYR A 66 14.72 31.65 -4.82
N ASP A 67 14.01 32.76 -4.60
CA ASP A 67 14.04 33.97 -5.44
C ASP A 67 14.86 35.12 -4.84
N ILE A 68 15.52 34.92 -3.69
CA ILE A 68 16.26 35.97 -2.99
C ILE A 68 17.72 36.00 -3.46
N PRO A 69 18.17 37.04 -4.20
CA PRO A 69 19.54 37.12 -4.69
C PRO A 69 20.54 37.22 -3.54
N GLY A 70 21.57 36.37 -3.55
CA GLY A 70 22.56 36.30 -2.47
C GLY A 70 22.11 35.50 -1.23
N ALA A 71 20.93 34.87 -1.27
CA ALA A 71 20.54 33.90 -0.25
C ALA A 71 21.56 32.74 -0.24
N PRO A 72 22.18 32.44 0.91
CA PRO A 72 23.23 31.44 0.96
C PRO A 72 22.64 30.03 0.73
N PRO A 73 23.43 29.09 0.20
CA PRO A 73 22.98 27.71 0.00
C PRO A 73 22.50 27.11 1.32
N ALA A 74 21.52 26.20 1.25
CA ALA A 74 21.17 25.34 2.37
C ALA A 74 22.41 24.49 2.71
N ARG A 75 23.22 24.92 3.68
CA ARG A 75 24.42 24.19 4.12
C ARG A 75 24.15 23.53 5.47
N ALA A 76 24.55 22.27 5.59
CA ALA A 76 24.40 21.45 6.79
C ALA A 76 25.30 21.85 7.99
N GLY A 77 26.21 22.83 7.82
CA GLY A 77 27.32 23.05 8.77
C GLY A 77 27.03 23.96 9.96
N ASP A 78 26.22 25.02 9.79
CA ASP A 78 25.98 26.03 10.83
C ASP A 78 24.48 26.10 11.16
N GLU A 79 23.97 25.07 11.84
CA GLU A 79 22.56 24.97 12.17
C GLU A 79 22.16 25.79 13.41
N PRO A 80 21.02 26.50 13.37
CA PRO A 80 20.73 27.60 14.30
C PRO A 80 20.14 27.20 15.65
N SER A 81 19.78 25.94 15.87
CA SER A 81 19.39 25.43 17.18
C SER A 81 19.52 23.90 17.28
N PRO A 82 19.78 23.34 18.48
CA PRO A 82 19.81 21.88 18.70
C PRO A 82 18.51 21.19 18.27
N GLY A 83 17.36 21.85 18.38
CA GLY A 83 16.06 21.32 17.95
C GLY A 83 15.95 21.11 16.43
N ILE A 84 16.39 22.09 15.64
CA ILE A 84 16.35 21.99 14.16
C ILE A 84 17.31 20.90 13.67
N ARG A 85 18.51 20.81 14.26
CA ARG A 85 19.48 19.75 13.97
C ARG A 85 18.89 18.36 14.20
N ARG A 86 18.24 18.16 15.35
CA ARG A 86 17.64 16.88 15.71
C ARG A 86 16.53 16.49 14.73
N LEU A 87 15.69 17.45 14.34
CA LEU A 87 14.60 17.19 13.41
C LEU A 87 15.10 16.89 11.99
N ARG A 88 16.16 17.57 11.53
CA ARG A 88 16.80 17.23 10.25
C ARG A 88 17.46 15.86 10.29
N GLY A 89 18.24 15.55 11.33
CA GLY A 89 18.81 14.22 11.51
C GLY A 89 17.75 13.13 11.55
N LEU A 90 16.61 13.38 12.19
CA LEU A 90 15.45 12.50 12.15
C LEU A 90 14.97 12.26 10.71
N ILE A 91 14.71 13.32 9.94
CA ILE A 91 14.18 13.23 8.57
C ILE A 91 15.18 12.53 7.64
N GLU A 92 16.46 12.84 7.77
CA GLU A 92 17.55 12.21 7.02
C GLU A 92 17.62 10.70 7.32
N HIS A 93 17.62 10.30 8.60
CA HIS A 93 17.61 8.89 8.97
C HIS A 93 16.33 8.16 8.54
N ARG A 94 15.17 8.84 8.60
CA ARG A 94 13.89 8.30 8.09
C ARG A 94 13.98 8.00 6.58
N ARG A 95 14.45 8.95 5.78
CA ARG A 95 14.62 8.80 4.32
C ARG A 95 15.68 7.75 3.97
N ALA A 96 16.71 7.62 4.80
CA ALA A 96 17.74 6.57 4.66
C ALA A 96 17.27 5.17 5.12
N GLY A 97 16.06 5.03 5.65
CA GLY A 97 15.55 3.75 6.16
C GLY A 97 16.09 3.32 7.53
N ASP A 98 16.88 4.16 8.21
CA ASP A 98 17.37 3.90 9.58
C ASP A 98 16.33 4.34 10.62
N ALA A 99 15.27 3.54 10.72
CA ALA A 99 14.18 3.78 11.68
C ALA A 99 14.69 3.86 13.13
N ALA A 100 15.70 3.07 13.49
CA ALA A 100 16.25 3.07 14.84
C ALA A 100 16.96 4.40 15.17
N ALA A 101 17.75 4.94 14.25
CA ALA A 101 18.36 6.26 14.42
C ALA A 101 17.32 7.38 14.44
N ALA A 102 16.34 7.34 13.54
CA ALA A 102 15.26 8.33 13.50
C ALA A 102 14.48 8.34 14.83
N LEU A 103 14.12 7.17 15.38
CA LEU A 103 13.43 7.07 16.67
C LEU A 103 14.29 7.54 17.84
N ARG A 104 15.62 7.34 17.83
CA ARG A 104 16.51 7.92 18.86
C ARG A 104 16.47 9.45 18.84
N HIS A 105 16.39 10.07 17.66
CA HIS A 105 16.21 11.52 17.55
C HIS A 105 14.86 11.97 18.10
N VAL A 106 13.78 11.22 17.83
CA VAL A 106 12.46 11.48 18.41
C VAL A 106 12.51 11.43 19.93
N ASP A 107 13.01 10.34 20.51
CA ASP A 107 13.00 10.12 21.95
C ASP A 107 13.86 11.18 22.67
N THR A 108 15.00 11.55 22.08
CA THR A 108 15.83 12.65 22.58
C THR A 108 15.07 13.98 22.54
N ALA A 109 14.37 14.27 21.44
CA ALA A 109 13.62 15.51 21.28
C ALA A 109 12.43 15.63 22.25
N LEU A 110 11.78 14.51 22.58
CA LEU A 110 10.66 14.47 23.53
C LEU A 110 11.09 14.42 25.00
N SER A 111 12.34 14.04 25.27
CA SER A 111 12.92 13.96 26.63
C SER A 111 13.68 15.23 27.05
N ASP A 112 13.83 16.21 26.15
CA ASP A 112 14.56 17.45 26.43
C ASP A 112 13.85 18.25 27.55
N PRO A 113 14.56 18.67 28.62
CA PRO A 113 13.97 19.47 29.72
C PRO A 113 13.59 20.90 29.32
N GLU A 114 14.11 21.44 28.21
CA GLU A 114 13.54 22.67 27.64
C GLU A 114 12.16 22.36 27.05
N PRO A 115 11.10 23.13 27.37
CA PRO A 115 9.77 22.78 26.93
C PRO A 115 9.68 22.80 25.39
N PRO A 116 9.40 21.66 24.72
CA PRO A 116 8.88 21.76 23.38
C PRO A 116 7.52 22.45 23.48
N LEU A 117 7.39 23.60 22.81
CA LEU A 117 6.08 24.22 22.60
C LEU A 117 5.12 23.16 22.02
N PRO A 118 3.80 23.22 22.31
CA PRO A 118 2.85 22.22 21.83
C PRO A 118 3.02 21.88 20.34
N LEU A 119 3.20 22.90 19.50
CA LEU A 119 3.41 22.71 18.07
C LEU A 119 4.70 21.94 17.72
N SER A 120 5.82 22.21 18.40
CA SER A 120 7.07 21.47 18.20
C SER A 120 6.91 19.99 18.56
N ARG A 121 6.14 19.70 19.63
CA ARG A 121 5.81 18.32 20.01
C ARG A 121 4.93 17.65 18.97
N ALA A 122 3.94 18.36 18.42
CA ALA A 122 3.08 17.83 17.36
C ALA A 122 3.90 17.41 16.13
N ILE A 123 4.86 18.23 15.71
CA ILE A 123 5.73 17.95 14.56
C ILE A 123 6.63 16.74 14.82
N VAL A 124 7.23 16.65 16.01
CA VAL A 124 8.09 15.49 16.36
C VAL A 124 7.29 14.19 16.39
N GLU A 125 6.07 14.20 16.93
CA GLU A 125 5.18 13.04 16.94
C GLU A 125 4.64 12.69 15.54
N GLU A 126 4.35 13.69 14.70
CA GLU A 126 4.01 13.47 13.27
C GLU A 126 5.18 12.78 12.56
N GLN A 127 6.41 13.28 12.74
CA GLN A 127 7.58 12.65 12.13
C GLN A 127 7.84 11.23 12.67
N ARG A 128 7.58 10.96 13.96
CA ARG A 128 7.58 9.60 14.51
C ARG A 128 6.58 8.71 13.76
N ALA A 129 5.39 9.21 13.46
CA ALA A 129 4.41 8.46 12.68
C ALA A 129 4.91 8.15 11.26
N LEU A 130 5.55 9.10 10.59
CA LEU A 130 6.12 8.89 9.26
C LEU A 130 7.26 7.86 9.27
N VAL A 131 8.07 7.79 10.35
CA VAL A 131 9.06 6.71 10.54
C VAL A 131 8.36 5.35 10.61
N HIS A 132 7.31 5.23 11.42
CA HIS A 132 6.56 3.97 11.53
C HIS A 132 5.86 3.59 10.22
N LEU A 133 5.31 4.56 9.46
CA LEU A 133 4.75 4.30 8.12
C LEU A 133 5.81 3.78 7.15
N ALA A 134 7.00 4.39 7.13
CA ALA A 134 8.13 3.94 6.31
C ALA A 134 8.62 2.52 6.70
N SER A 135 8.46 2.12 7.96
CA SER A 135 8.71 0.76 8.44
C SER A 135 7.56 -0.22 8.19
N GLY A 136 6.39 0.24 7.74
CA GLY A 136 5.18 -0.58 7.59
C GLY A 136 4.41 -0.81 8.89
N GLU A 137 4.79 -0.14 9.98
CA GLU A 137 4.24 -0.30 11.33
C GLU A 137 3.01 0.59 11.56
N THR A 138 1.97 0.38 10.76
CA THR A 138 0.77 1.23 10.74
C THR A 138 0.07 1.42 12.09
N THR A 139 0.11 0.46 13.02
CA THR A 139 -0.46 0.62 14.37
C THR A 139 0.32 1.65 15.18
N ALA A 140 1.65 1.59 15.15
CA ALA A 140 2.51 2.54 15.85
C ALA A 140 2.41 3.93 15.23
N ALA A 141 2.29 4.00 13.90
CA ALA A 141 2.01 5.25 13.20
C ALA A 141 0.72 5.92 13.67
N LEU A 142 -0.39 5.18 13.78
CA LEU A 142 -1.67 5.72 14.27
C LEU A 142 -1.58 6.24 15.71
N SER A 143 -0.87 5.53 16.58
CA SER A 143 -0.63 6.00 17.96
C SER A 143 0.15 7.31 17.98
N ALA A 144 1.19 7.44 17.16
CA ALA A 144 1.98 8.66 17.04
C ALA A 144 1.18 9.83 16.42
N LEU A 145 0.33 9.56 15.42
CA LEU A 145 -0.57 10.56 14.83
C LEU A 145 -1.61 11.07 15.84
N ALA A 146 -2.16 10.18 16.67
CA ALA A 146 -3.06 10.59 17.75
C ALA A 146 -2.35 11.49 18.78
N ALA A 147 -1.09 11.17 19.13
CA ALA A 147 -0.28 12.01 20.00
C ALA A 147 0.05 13.37 19.35
N ALA A 148 0.36 13.39 18.05
CA ALA A 148 0.60 14.61 17.29
C ALA A 148 -0.65 15.50 17.27
N GLY A 149 -1.82 14.92 16.98
CA GLY A 149 -3.10 15.62 16.92
C GLY A 149 -3.49 16.30 18.23
N ALA A 150 -3.16 15.69 19.38
CA ALA A 150 -3.39 16.29 20.70
C ALA A 150 -2.64 17.61 20.92
N HIS A 151 -1.59 17.87 20.14
CA HIS A 151 -0.73 19.04 20.26
C HIS A 151 -0.80 20.01 19.06
N ALA A 152 -1.55 19.66 18.00
CA ALA A 152 -1.64 20.43 16.75
C ALA A 152 -2.74 21.50 16.74
N THR A 153 -3.45 21.74 17.86
CA THR A 153 -4.64 22.62 17.91
C THR A 153 -4.39 24.06 17.47
N ALA A 154 -3.16 24.56 17.64
CA ALA A 154 -2.76 25.91 17.24
C ALA A 154 -2.34 26.03 15.76
N ALA A 155 -2.31 24.92 15.00
CA ALA A 155 -1.92 24.86 13.59
C ALA A 155 -2.92 24.01 12.79
N PRO A 156 -4.06 24.60 12.35
CA PRO A 156 -5.09 23.91 11.58
C PRO A 156 -4.57 23.14 10.36
N THR A 157 -3.57 23.67 9.66
CA THR A 157 -3.00 23.03 8.47
C THR A 157 -2.23 21.75 8.82
N LEU A 158 -1.47 21.76 9.91
CA LEU A 158 -0.83 20.55 10.44
C LEU A 158 -1.87 19.56 10.98
N ALA A 159 -2.87 20.04 11.72
CA ALA A 159 -3.95 19.21 12.24
C ALA A 159 -4.70 18.49 11.11
N GLN A 160 -4.98 19.18 10.00
CA GLN A 160 -5.56 18.60 8.79
C GLN A 160 -4.66 17.52 8.18
N ARG A 161 -3.36 17.80 8.01
CA ARG A 161 -2.39 16.84 7.48
C ARG A 161 -2.36 15.55 8.29
N ILE A 162 -2.32 15.65 9.62
CA ILE A 162 -2.35 14.51 10.55
C ILE A 162 -3.60 13.65 10.32
N GLN A 163 -4.77 14.25 10.02
CA GLN A 163 -5.97 13.48 9.69
C GLN A 163 -5.82 12.72 8.37
N PHE A 164 -5.23 13.33 7.34
CA PHE A 164 -5.00 12.65 6.05
C PHE A 164 -3.96 11.53 6.17
N GLU A 165 -2.89 11.72 6.94
CA GLU A 165 -1.92 10.68 7.26
C GLU A 165 -2.56 9.52 8.04
N SER A 166 -3.48 9.84 8.97
CA SER A 166 -4.27 8.84 9.70
C SER A 166 -5.18 8.05 8.75
N ALA A 167 -5.79 8.73 7.78
CA ALA A 167 -6.58 8.08 6.75
C ALA A 167 -5.75 7.13 5.88
N VAL A 168 -4.54 7.52 5.48
CA VAL A 168 -3.59 6.64 4.76
C VAL A 168 -3.27 5.40 5.60
N ALA A 169 -2.89 5.59 6.87
CA ALA A 169 -2.55 4.48 7.76
C ALA A 169 -3.73 3.50 7.94
N HIS A 170 -4.95 4.00 8.13
CA HIS A 170 -6.16 3.18 8.19
C HIS A 170 -6.47 2.46 6.86
N ALA A 171 -6.28 3.13 5.71
CA ALA A 171 -6.50 2.55 4.40
C ALA A 171 -5.51 1.41 4.11
N LEU A 172 -4.21 1.59 4.40
CA LEU A 172 -3.20 0.54 4.31
C LEU A 172 -3.54 -0.67 5.18
N ARG A 173 -4.13 -0.42 6.37
CA ARG A 173 -4.58 -1.48 7.26
C ARG A 173 -5.82 -2.24 6.75
N GLY A 174 -6.50 -1.73 5.73
CA GLY A 174 -7.78 -2.24 5.24
C GLY A 174 -8.99 -1.81 6.06
N ASN A 175 -8.86 -0.80 6.93
CA ASN A 175 -9.97 -0.25 7.69
C ASN A 175 -10.55 0.98 6.96
N LEU A 176 -11.34 0.71 5.92
CA LEU A 176 -11.86 1.75 5.02
C LEU A 176 -12.90 2.65 5.69
N ARG A 177 -13.55 2.20 6.77
CA ARG A 177 -14.49 3.02 7.53
C ARG A 177 -13.76 4.14 8.24
N ASP A 178 -12.72 3.80 9.01
CA ASP A 178 -11.94 4.80 9.74
C ASP A 178 -11.14 5.67 8.78
N ALA A 179 -10.62 5.10 7.67
CA ALA A 179 -9.95 5.89 6.65
C ALA A 179 -10.85 7.00 6.07
N ARG A 180 -12.11 6.68 5.75
CA ARG A 180 -13.09 7.69 5.30
C ARG A 180 -13.47 8.69 6.40
N HIS A 181 -13.55 8.23 7.65
CA HIS A 181 -13.83 9.11 8.78
C HIS A 181 -12.73 10.17 8.92
N TYR A 182 -11.47 9.76 8.98
CA TYR A 182 -10.33 10.68 9.11
C TYR A 182 -10.19 11.61 7.90
N LEU A 183 -10.46 11.13 6.68
CA LEU A 183 -10.56 12.01 5.50
C LEU A 183 -11.61 13.11 5.67
N ALA A 184 -12.82 12.74 6.09
CA ALA A 184 -13.91 13.71 6.28
C ALA A 184 -13.59 14.72 7.40
N VAL A 185 -12.95 14.28 8.49
CA VAL A 185 -12.50 15.18 9.55
C VAL A 185 -11.44 16.16 9.04
N GLY A 186 -10.45 15.68 8.27
CA GLY A 186 -9.43 16.55 7.66
C GLY A 186 -10.01 17.57 6.69
N GLU A 187 -10.96 17.15 5.85
CA GLU A 187 -11.64 18.03 4.88
C GLU A 187 -12.50 19.12 5.55
N ALA A 188 -12.99 18.86 6.77
CA ALA A 188 -13.74 19.84 7.55
C ALA A 188 -12.83 20.89 8.22
N ILE A 189 -11.53 20.64 8.35
CA ILE A 189 -10.58 21.59 8.93
C ILE A 189 -10.17 22.61 7.86
N PRO A 190 -10.38 23.92 8.08
CA PRO A 190 -9.94 24.96 7.14
C PRO A 190 -8.41 25.08 7.18
N ALA A 191 -7.74 24.83 6.07
CA ALA A 191 -6.30 25.01 5.92
C ALA A 191 -5.96 26.33 5.21
N ALA A 192 -4.83 26.93 5.58
CA ALA A 192 -4.32 28.12 4.93
C ALA A 192 -3.67 27.77 3.57
N ALA A 193 -4.04 28.47 2.51
CA ALA A 193 -3.32 28.40 1.24
C ALA A 193 -2.00 29.19 1.33
N PRO A 194 -0.85 28.73 0.76
CA PRO A 194 -0.68 27.60 -0.15
C PRO A 194 -0.34 26.26 0.52
N ALA A 195 -0.19 26.19 1.84
CA ALA A 195 0.17 24.96 2.54
C ALA A 195 -0.87 23.83 2.38
N GLY A 196 -2.14 24.18 2.14
CA GLY A 196 -3.18 23.24 1.72
C GLY A 196 -2.91 22.46 0.42
N ALA A 197 -1.98 22.91 -0.43
CA ALA A 197 -1.57 22.16 -1.62
C ALA A 197 -0.68 20.95 -1.26
N VAL A 198 0.21 21.10 -0.28
CA VAL A 198 1.12 20.05 0.20
C VAL A 198 0.35 19.01 1.03
N THR A 199 -0.66 19.44 1.80
CA THR A 199 -1.56 18.52 2.52
C THR A 199 -2.48 17.75 1.56
N GLY A 200 -2.76 18.32 0.38
CA GLY A 200 -3.60 17.73 -0.65
C GLY A 200 -3.08 16.39 -1.18
N GLU A 201 -1.75 16.18 -1.23
CA GLU A 201 -1.16 14.93 -1.70
C GLU A 201 -1.56 13.75 -0.81
N TRP A 202 -1.46 13.91 0.53
CA TRP A 202 -1.88 12.89 1.50
C TRP A 202 -3.36 12.54 1.38
N ARG A 203 -4.22 13.55 1.19
CA ARG A 203 -5.65 13.35 0.97
C ARG A 203 -5.91 12.50 -0.28
N ASP A 204 -5.25 12.84 -1.38
CA ASP A 204 -5.47 12.16 -2.66
C ASP A 204 -4.88 10.74 -2.66
N VAL A 205 -3.76 10.52 -1.96
CA VAL A 205 -3.22 9.17 -1.71
C VAL A 205 -4.20 8.33 -0.87
N ALA A 206 -4.76 8.88 0.21
CA ALA A 206 -5.74 8.17 1.03
C ALA A 206 -7.00 7.80 0.22
N ARG A 207 -7.52 8.75 -0.60
CA ARG A 207 -8.63 8.50 -1.51
C ARG A 207 -8.28 7.41 -2.54
N GLY A 208 -7.07 7.45 -3.11
CA GLY A 208 -6.58 6.44 -4.04
C GLY A 208 -6.51 5.04 -3.42
N LEU A 209 -5.96 4.91 -2.22
CA LEU A 209 -5.92 3.65 -1.49
C LEU A 209 -7.34 3.12 -1.20
N ILE A 210 -8.25 3.97 -0.73
CA ILE A 210 -9.64 3.58 -0.48
C ILE A 210 -10.33 3.14 -1.76
N ALA A 211 -10.18 3.90 -2.84
CA ALA A 211 -10.78 3.59 -4.13
C ALA A 211 -10.29 2.22 -4.62
N VAL A 212 -8.98 1.99 -4.58
CA VAL A 212 -8.35 0.73 -4.98
C VAL A 212 -8.80 -0.45 -4.13
N GLU A 213 -8.80 -0.34 -2.80
CA GLU A 213 -9.25 -1.44 -1.93
C GLU A 213 -10.74 -1.78 -2.14
N SER A 214 -11.57 -0.78 -2.36
CA SER A 214 -13.02 -0.93 -2.56
C SER A 214 -13.44 -1.22 -3.98
N VAL A 215 -12.54 -1.09 -4.96
CA VAL A 215 -12.83 -1.21 -6.39
C VAL A 215 -14.10 -0.43 -6.76
N SER A 216 -14.16 0.84 -6.33
CA SER A 216 -15.40 1.63 -6.37
C SER A 216 -15.82 2.07 -7.79
N HIS A 217 -14.89 2.10 -8.75
CA HIS A 217 -15.10 2.66 -10.08
C HIS A 217 -14.17 2.02 -11.12
N PRO A 218 -14.52 1.92 -12.42
CA PRO A 218 -13.63 1.37 -13.45
C PRO A 218 -12.31 2.13 -13.62
N GLN A 219 -12.33 3.44 -13.38
CA GLN A 219 -11.16 4.30 -13.29
C GLN A 219 -11.01 4.73 -11.83
N LEU A 220 -10.19 4.01 -11.06
CA LEU A 220 -10.18 4.11 -9.60
C LEU A 220 -9.53 5.41 -9.12
N THR A 221 -8.56 5.92 -9.88
CA THR A 221 -7.80 7.12 -9.54
C THR A 221 -8.18 8.35 -10.37
N ALA A 222 -9.20 8.27 -11.23
CA ALA A 222 -9.65 9.39 -12.04
C ALA A 222 -10.06 10.59 -11.17
N GLY A 223 -9.53 11.77 -11.49
CA GLY A 223 -9.80 13.01 -10.75
C GLY A 223 -8.97 13.21 -9.47
N LEU A 224 -8.09 12.27 -9.13
CA LEU A 224 -7.11 12.44 -8.05
C LEU A 224 -5.84 13.13 -8.58
N HIS A 225 -5.25 14.02 -7.80
CA HIS A 225 -4.00 14.70 -8.13
C HIS A 225 -2.84 13.99 -7.44
N LEU A 226 -2.63 12.71 -7.78
CA LEU A 226 -1.50 11.95 -7.24
C LEU A 226 -0.19 12.52 -7.83
N PRO A 227 0.85 12.78 -7.00
CA PRO A 227 2.11 13.30 -7.51
C PRO A 227 2.74 12.32 -8.52
N PRO A 228 3.55 12.82 -9.47
CA PRO A 228 4.33 11.96 -10.37
C PRO A 228 5.22 10.99 -9.58
N ILE A 229 5.50 9.80 -10.11
CA ILE A 229 6.30 8.80 -9.39
C ILE A 229 7.71 9.32 -9.19
N GLU A 230 8.29 9.95 -10.20
CA GLU A 230 9.63 10.56 -10.25
C GLU A 230 9.79 11.82 -9.39
N SER A 231 8.71 12.30 -8.75
CA SER A 231 8.78 13.48 -7.89
C SER A 231 9.56 13.20 -6.61
N ALA A 232 10.23 14.21 -6.05
CA ALA A 232 11.03 14.10 -4.83
C ALA A 232 10.21 13.93 -3.53
N THR A 233 8.93 13.57 -3.63
CA THR A 233 8.04 13.38 -2.48
C THR A 233 8.33 12.06 -1.76
N ASP A 234 8.29 12.07 -0.44
CA ASP A 234 8.39 10.84 0.38
C ASP A 234 7.15 9.92 0.21
N LEU A 235 6.13 10.37 -0.52
CA LEU A 235 4.90 9.63 -0.83
C LEU A 235 5.03 8.64 -1.99
N TRP A 236 6.15 8.64 -2.71
CA TRP A 236 6.34 7.80 -3.90
C TRP A 236 5.99 6.31 -3.69
N PRO A 237 6.27 5.64 -2.55
CA PRO A 237 5.93 4.23 -2.40
C PRO A 237 4.42 4.01 -2.34
N LEU A 238 3.69 4.96 -1.74
CA LEU A 238 2.23 4.92 -1.63
C LEU A 238 1.59 5.21 -2.98
N VAL A 239 2.12 6.17 -3.75
CA VAL A 239 1.66 6.46 -5.11
C VAL A 239 1.87 5.26 -6.04
N ALA A 240 3.06 4.66 -6.03
CA ALA A 240 3.36 3.47 -6.78
C ALA A 240 2.45 2.30 -6.36
N LEU A 241 2.18 2.14 -5.05
CA LEU A 241 1.25 1.13 -4.54
C LEU A 241 -0.18 1.34 -5.05
N VAL A 242 -0.70 2.56 -5.05
CA VAL A 242 -2.03 2.89 -5.58
C VAL A 242 -2.11 2.56 -7.08
N ARG A 243 -1.17 3.09 -7.88
CA ARG A 243 -1.16 2.90 -9.35
C ARG A 243 -0.94 1.44 -9.74
N GLY A 244 -0.02 0.75 -9.06
CA GLY A 244 0.28 -0.65 -9.31
C GLY A 244 -0.88 -1.57 -8.95
N ARG A 245 -1.53 -1.34 -7.80
CA ARG A 245 -2.74 -2.11 -7.43
C ARG A 245 -3.91 -1.84 -8.36
N GLU A 246 -4.13 -0.60 -8.81
CA GLU A 246 -5.12 -0.28 -9.84
C GLU A 246 -4.85 -1.07 -11.12
N ALA A 247 -3.59 -1.09 -11.59
CA ALA A 247 -3.20 -1.85 -12.78
C ALA A 247 -3.44 -3.36 -12.62
N LEU A 248 -3.12 -3.95 -11.46
CA LEU A 248 -3.41 -5.36 -11.17
C LEU A 248 -4.92 -5.65 -11.19
N VAL A 249 -5.74 -4.81 -10.55
CA VAL A 249 -7.20 -4.94 -10.56
C VAL A 249 -7.74 -4.90 -12.00
N ALA A 250 -7.21 -3.98 -12.81
CA ALA A 250 -7.55 -3.79 -14.21
C ALA A 250 -6.98 -4.87 -15.16
N ARG A 251 -6.35 -5.94 -14.65
CA ARG A 251 -5.69 -6.99 -15.44
C ARG A 251 -4.60 -6.47 -16.39
N ALA A 252 -3.86 -5.45 -15.96
CA ALA A 252 -2.74 -4.88 -16.70
C ALA A 252 -1.41 -5.15 -15.97
N PRO A 253 -0.95 -6.43 -15.88
CA PRO A 253 0.22 -6.78 -15.08
C PRO A 253 1.51 -6.12 -15.59
N LEU A 254 1.69 -5.95 -16.91
CA LEU A 254 2.82 -5.19 -17.46
C LEU A 254 2.86 -3.75 -16.94
N ARG A 255 1.71 -3.09 -16.80
CA ARG A 255 1.63 -1.72 -16.27
C ARG A 255 1.95 -1.69 -14.77
N ALA A 256 1.54 -2.72 -14.02
CA ALA A 256 1.89 -2.86 -12.62
C ALA A 256 3.39 -3.09 -12.42
N LEU A 257 4.01 -3.94 -13.26
CA LEU A 257 5.44 -4.18 -13.28
C LEU A 257 6.22 -2.90 -13.63
N GLU A 258 5.87 -2.24 -14.73
CA GLU A 258 6.47 -0.96 -15.16
C GLU A 258 6.36 0.10 -14.06
N THR A 259 5.22 0.20 -13.38
CA THR A 259 5.02 1.16 -12.27
C THR A 259 6.01 0.91 -11.13
N ALA A 260 6.27 -0.36 -10.79
CA ALA A 260 7.18 -0.71 -9.71
C ALA A 260 8.65 -0.55 -10.13
N GLU A 261 9.01 -0.96 -11.34
CA GLU A 261 10.38 -0.84 -11.86
C GLU A 261 10.77 0.62 -12.07
N PHE A 262 9.90 1.42 -12.68
CA PHE A 262 10.13 2.86 -12.82
C PHE A 262 10.27 3.57 -11.47
N ALA A 263 9.49 3.17 -10.45
CA ALA A 263 9.65 3.68 -9.09
C ALA A 263 11.03 3.35 -8.51
N LEU A 264 11.56 2.14 -8.72
CA LEU A 264 12.89 1.73 -8.27
C LEU A 264 14.03 2.36 -9.07
N ASP A 265 13.79 2.73 -10.32
CA ASP A 265 14.76 3.48 -11.13
C ASP A 265 14.85 4.95 -10.68
N CYS A 266 13.75 5.51 -10.17
CA CYS A 266 13.70 6.90 -9.70
C CYS A 266 14.12 7.05 -8.23
N HIS A 267 13.95 6.00 -7.41
CA HIS A 267 14.07 6.09 -5.96
C HIS A 267 14.81 4.90 -5.36
N ASP A 268 15.63 5.17 -4.35
CA ASP A 268 16.19 4.12 -3.51
C ASP A 268 15.13 3.58 -2.55
N ALA A 269 14.78 2.30 -2.66
CA ALA A 269 13.84 1.62 -1.77
C ALA A 269 14.48 1.25 -0.41
N THR A 270 15.05 2.23 0.28
CA THR A 270 15.78 2.07 1.55
C THR A 270 14.88 1.66 2.71
N THR A 271 13.60 2.03 2.67
CA THR A 271 12.66 1.78 3.76
C THR A 271 12.01 0.39 3.64
N PRO A 272 11.75 -0.32 4.76
CA PRO A 272 11.11 -1.64 4.72
C PRO A 272 9.77 -1.65 3.99
N PHE A 273 8.95 -0.61 4.16
CA PHE A 273 7.66 -0.49 3.48
C PHE A 273 7.84 -0.37 1.97
N ALA A 274 8.72 0.52 1.51
CA ALA A 274 8.96 0.74 0.08
C ALA A 274 9.45 -0.54 -0.61
N ALA A 275 10.49 -1.18 -0.05
CA ALA A 275 11.03 -2.44 -0.58
C ALA A 275 9.97 -3.55 -0.63
N SER A 276 9.16 -3.67 0.43
CA SER A 276 8.11 -4.70 0.52
C SER A 276 6.95 -4.44 -0.43
N ALA A 277 6.52 -3.19 -0.59
CA ALA A 277 5.43 -2.80 -1.48
C ALA A 277 5.83 -3.04 -2.95
N MET A 278 7.04 -2.65 -3.35
CA MET A 278 7.53 -2.87 -4.70
C MET A 278 7.73 -4.37 -4.98
N THR A 279 8.30 -5.12 -4.03
CA THR A 279 8.38 -6.58 -4.12
C THR A 279 7.02 -7.21 -4.34
N TRP A 280 6.01 -6.82 -3.55
CA TRP A 280 4.66 -7.38 -3.68
C TRP A 280 4.05 -7.05 -5.05
N LEU A 281 4.20 -5.82 -5.55
CA LEU A 281 3.72 -5.42 -6.87
C LEU A 281 4.41 -6.21 -8.00
N MET A 282 5.74 -6.25 -7.99
CA MET A 282 6.52 -6.95 -9.00
C MET A 282 6.20 -8.44 -9.02
N VAL A 283 6.21 -9.12 -7.87
CA VAL A 283 5.90 -10.55 -7.79
C VAL A 283 4.46 -10.83 -8.24
N SER A 284 3.50 -10.00 -7.85
CA SER A 284 2.11 -10.14 -8.29
C SER A 284 1.99 -10.02 -9.81
N ALA A 285 2.65 -9.03 -10.40
CA ALA A 285 2.66 -8.82 -11.84
C ALA A 285 3.38 -9.95 -12.59
N LEU A 286 4.54 -10.41 -12.08
CA LEU A 286 5.33 -11.47 -12.69
C LEU A 286 4.61 -12.83 -12.63
N VAL A 287 3.90 -13.12 -11.53
CA VAL A 287 3.01 -14.30 -11.46
C VAL A 287 1.90 -14.22 -12.50
N ASP A 288 1.27 -13.05 -12.66
CA ASP A 288 0.24 -12.83 -13.68
C ASP A 288 0.79 -12.89 -15.12
N LEU A 289 2.11 -12.75 -15.29
CA LEU A 289 2.84 -12.85 -16.56
C LEU A 289 3.51 -14.22 -16.79
N ASP A 290 3.34 -15.17 -15.86
CA ASP A 290 3.99 -16.49 -15.91
C ASP A 290 5.54 -16.44 -15.91
N ASP A 291 6.13 -15.44 -15.25
CA ASP A 291 7.58 -15.27 -15.09
C ASP A 291 8.04 -15.60 -13.65
N ALA A 292 7.87 -16.87 -13.27
CA ALA A 292 8.29 -17.39 -11.97
C ALA A 292 9.80 -17.21 -11.68
N PRO A 293 10.74 -17.43 -12.63
CA PRO A 293 12.17 -17.24 -12.37
C PRO A 293 12.51 -15.82 -11.92
N ARG A 294 11.95 -14.80 -12.57
CA ARG A 294 12.18 -13.41 -12.18
C ARG A 294 11.47 -13.09 -10.86
N ALA A 295 10.29 -13.66 -10.62
CA ALA A 295 9.60 -13.50 -9.34
C ALA A 295 10.44 -14.05 -8.16
N HIS A 296 11.08 -15.21 -8.31
CA HIS A 296 12.01 -15.76 -7.31
C HIS A 296 13.22 -14.85 -7.09
N ALA A 297 13.80 -14.29 -8.16
CA ALA A 297 14.93 -13.37 -8.05
C ALA A 297 14.58 -12.11 -7.23
N VAL A 298 13.39 -11.54 -7.45
CA VAL A 298 12.89 -10.39 -6.66
C VAL A 298 12.70 -10.80 -5.20
N VAL A 299 12.06 -11.94 -4.92
CA VAL A 299 11.80 -12.43 -3.56
C VAL A 299 13.08 -12.75 -2.78
N ALA A 300 14.14 -13.21 -3.46
CA ALA A 300 15.39 -13.64 -2.85
C ALA A 300 16.14 -12.49 -2.16
N THR A 301 15.96 -11.26 -2.63
CA THR A 301 16.61 -10.05 -2.09
C THR A 301 15.69 -9.23 -1.19
N ALA A 302 14.42 -9.62 -1.08
CA ALA A 302 13.40 -8.87 -0.38
C ALA A 302 13.47 -9.00 1.15
N PRO A 303 13.08 -7.94 1.90
CA PRO A 303 13.05 -7.98 3.36
C PRO A 303 11.98 -8.96 3.90
N PRO A 304 12.16 -9.54 5.10
CA PRO A 304 11.22 -10.52 5.66
C PRO A 304 10.00 -9.83 6.30
N THR A 305 9.08 -9.31 5.47
CA THR A 305 7.86 -8.63 5.92
C THR A 305 6.60 -9.40 5.56
N THR A 306 5.46 -9.04 6.18
CA THR A 306 4.16 -9.66 5.87
C THR A 306 3.78 -9.54 4.39
N LEU A 307 4.02 -8.38 3.77
CA LEU A 307 3.72 -8.20 2.34
C LEU A 307 4.57 -9.12 1.46
N VAL A 308 5.85 -9.33 1.80
CA VAL A 308 6.72 -10.25 1.06
C VAL A 308 6.31 -11.70 1.30
N ASP A 309 5.87 -12.06 2.51
CA ASP A 309 5.28 -13.38 2.79
C ASP A 309 4.03 -13.63 1.91
N LEU A 310 3.14 -12.64 1.76
CA LEU A 310 1.96 -12.75 0.88
C LEU A 310 2.35 -12.92 -0.59
N ALA A 311 3.37 -12.19 -1.05
CA ALA A 311 3.92 -12.34 -2.40
C ALA A 311 4.50 -13.75 -2.62
N ARG A 312 5.25 -14.29 -1.65
CA ARG A 312 5.75 -15.68 -1.66
C ARG A 312 4.63 -16.70 -1.71
N ALA A 313 3.55 -16.50 -0.93
CA ALA A 313 2.40 -17.39 -0.96
C ALA A 313 1.70 -17.39 -2.33
N ARG A 314 1.60 -16.23 -2.99
CA ARG A 314 1.06 -16.12 -4.35
C ARG A 314 1.94 -16.85 -5.38
N LEU A 315 3.26 -16.67 -5.30
CA LEU A 315 4.21 -17.40 -6.15
C LEU A 315 4.11 -18.92 -5.93
N ALA A 316 4.03 -19.37 -4.68
CA ALA A 316 3.83 -20.78 -4.36
C ALA A 316 2.53 -21.34 -4.95
N LEU A 317 1.43 -20.58 -4.93
CA LEU A 317 0.17 -21.00 -5.56
C LEU A 317 0.28 -21.11 -7.08
N HIS A 318 0.98 -20.18 -7.72
CA HIS A 318 1.25 -20.19 -9.15
C HIS A 318 2.05 -21.43 -9.57
N GLU A 319 3.02 -21.84 -8.76
CA GLU A 319 3.85 -23.04 -8.96
C GLU A 319 3.18 -24.33 -8.44
N ASN A 320 1.93 -24.26 -8.01
CA ASN A 320 1.18 -25.37 -7.40
C ASN A 320 1.86 -25.98 -6.14
N ALA A 321 2.72 -25.22 -5.48
CA ALA A 321 3.38 -25.55 -4.21
C ALA A 321 2.42 -25.33 -3.01
N ARG A 322 1.33 -26.10 -3.01
CA ARG A 322 0.22 -25.99 -2.04
C ARG A 322 0.67 -25.99 -0.57
N ALA A 323 1.59 -26.88 -0.21
CA ALA A 323 2.06 -27.02 1.16
C ALA A 323 2.79 -25.74 1.64
N ASP A 324 3.57 -25.11 0.77
CA ASP A 324 4.26 -23.86 1.10
C ASP A 324 3.28 -22.70 1.22
N ALA A 325 2.30 -22.58 0.32
CA ALA A 325 1.26 -21.58 0.42
C ALA A 325 0.50 -21.68 1.76
N LEU A 326 0.13 -22.90 2.20
CA LEU A 326 -0.54 -23.14 3.49
C LEU A 326 0.35 -22.80 4.68
N ARG A 327 1.64 -23.17 4.63
CA ARG A 327 2.62 -22.86 5.69
C ARG A 327 2.80 -21.35 5.85
N ILE A 328 3.00 -20.63 4.74
CA ILE A 328 3.23 -19.19 4.73
C ILE A 328 1.99 -18.43 5.21
N THR A 329 0.83 -18.72 4.62
CA THR A 329 -0.43 -18.05 5.01
C THR A 329 -0.82 -18.36 6.45
N GLY A 330 -0.60 -19.60 6.92
CA GLY A 330 -0.78 -19.97 8.33
C GLY A 330 0.08 -19.14 9.27
N ALA A 331 1.36 -18.92 8.94
CA ALA A 331 2.26 -18.07 9.73
C ALA A 331 1.78 -16.61 9.78
N VAL A 332 1.33 -16.05 8.65
CA VAL A 332 0.77 -14.68 8.60
C VAL A 332 -0.50 -14.54 9.43
N LEU A 333 -1.40 -15.53 9.37
CA LEU A 333 -2.64 -15.54 10.16
C LEU A 333 -2.36 -15.69 11.68
N ALA A 334 -1.31 -16.41 12.06
CA ALA A 334 -0.92 -16.56 13.46
C ALA A 334 -0.22 -15.31 14.03
N ARG A 335 0.34 -14.45 13.18
CA ARG A 335 1.08 -13.25 13.59
C ARG A 335 0.13 -12.23 14.25
N PRO A 336 0.43 -11.77 15.49
CA PRO A 336 -0.36 -10.73 16.15
C PRO A 336 -0.11 -9.37 15.48
N GLY A 337 -1.11 -8.50 15.48
CA GLY A 337 -0.98 -7.13 14.96
C GLY A 337 -1.06 -6.98 13.43
N THR A 338 -1.08 -8.09 12.67
CA THR A 338 -1.26 -8.10 11.20
C THR A 338 -2.49 -7.29 10.79
N ALA A 339 -2.34 -6.45 9.77
CA ALA A 339 -3.42 -5.59 9.28
C ALA A 339 -4.61 -6.40 8.73
N MET A 340 -5.80 -5.81 8.70
CA MET A 340 -7.00 -6.47 8.18
C MET A 340 -6.85 -6.83 6.70
N ALA A 341 -6.28 -5.94 5.89
CA ALA A 341 -6.01 -6.20 4.46
C ALA A 341 -5.06 -7.39 4.27
N GLU A 342 -3.93 -7.41 5.00
CA GLU A 342 -2.93 -8.48 4.92
C GLU A 342 -3.49 -9.82 5.42
N ARG A 343 -4.22 -9.79 6.53
CA ARG A 343 -4.88 -10.98 7.10
C ARG A 343 -5.96 -11.52 6.15
N GLY A 344 -6.68 -10.63 5.49
CA GLY A 344 -7.68 -10.98 4.48
C GLY A 344 -7.05 -11.60 3.24
N GLU A 345 -5.93 -11.05 2.76
CA GLU A 345 -5.18 -11.62 1.66
C GLU A 345 -4.62 -13.00 2.01
N ALA A 346 -4.03 -13.17 3.20
CA ALA A 346 -3.58 -14.47 3.68
C ALA A 346 -4.72 -15.51 3.76
N LEU A 347 -5.90 -15.10 4.22
CA LEU A 347 -7.08 -15.97 4.28
C LEU A 347 -7.53 -16.41 2.89
N LEU A 348 -7.59 -15.49 1.92
CA LEU A 348 -8.00 -15.85 0.56
C LEU A 348 -6.96 -16.73 -0.15
N LEU A 349 -5.65 -16.47 0.02
CA LEU A 349 -4.60 -17.32 -0.52
C LEU A 349 -4.60 -18.71 0.15
N ARG A 350 -4.91 -18.79 1.46
CA ARG A 350 -5.11 -20.05 2.16
C ARG A 350 -6.31 -20.82 1.61
N LEU A 351 -7.46 -20.17 1.46
CA LEU A 351 -8.66 -20.78 0.87
C LEU A 351 -8.40 -21.26 -0.56
N TRP A 352 -7.66 -20.48 -1.35
CA TRP A 352 -7.19 -20.92 -2.67
C TRP A 352 -6.38 -22.21 -2.53
N ALA A 353 -5.35 -22.22 -1.69
CA ALA A 353 -4.53 -23.40 -1.48
C ALA A 353 -5.36 -24.61 -1.03
N VAL A 354 -6.35 -24.44 -0.14
CA VAL A 354 -7.24 -25.52 0.32
C VAL A 354 -8.07 -26.07 -0.84
N ALA A 355 -8.75 -25.20 -1.58
CA ALA A 355 -9.66 -25.57 -2.66
C ALA A 355 -8.97 -26.27 -3.86
N LEU A 356 -7.63 -26.29 -3.91
CA LEU A 356 -6.89 -27.08 -4.89
C LEU A 356 -6.94 -28.59 -4.65
N GLY A 357 -7.38 -29.05 -3.47
CA GLY A 357 -7.50 -30.50 -3.22
C GLY A 357 -8.33 -30.93 -2.02
N ASP A 358 -8.84 -30.01 -1.21
CA ASP A 358 -9.72 -30.30 -0.08
C ASP A 358 -10.93 -29.35 -0.07
N GLU A 359 -11.96 -29.73 0.69
CA GLU A 359 -13.15 -28.91 0.88
C GLU A 359 -12.86 -27.68 1.74
N LEU A 360 -13.55 -26.57 1.44
CA LEU A 360 -13.42 -25.33 2.18
C LEU A 360 -14.19 -25.38 3.51
N ASP A 361 -13.60 -24.87 4.59
CA ASP A 361 -14.29 -24.68 5.86
C ASP A 361 -15.35 -23.56 5.73
N PRO A 362 -16.66 -23.84 5.96
CA PRO A 362 -17.71 -22.83 5.89
C PRO A 362 -17.48 -21.62 6.81
N ARG A 363 -16.79 -21.81 7.94
CA ARG A 363 -16.44 -20.71 8.85
C ARG A 363 -15.44 -19.76 8.22
N GLU A 364 -14.37 -20.29 7.60
CA GLU A 364 -13.38 -19.47 6.90
C GLU A 364 -14.00 -18.77 5.68
N CYS A 365 -14.89 -19.45 4.94
CA CYS A 365 -15.68 -18.85 3.86
C CYS A 365 -16.56 -17.69 4.33
N THR A 366 -17.23 -17.85 5.48
CA THR A 366 -18.05 -16.77 6.06
C THR A 366 -17.20 -15.56 6.45
N ILE A 367 -16.00 -15.78 7.01
CA ILE A 367 -15.07 -14.68 7.33
C ILE A 367 -14.60 -14.00 6.05
N ALA A 368 -14.22 -14.77 5.03
CA ALA A 368 -13.80 -14.23 3.74
C ALA A 368 -14.90 -13.36 3.11
N ALA A 369 -16.14 -13.86 3.04
CA ALA A 369 -17.28 -13.13 2.49
C ALA A 369 -17.48 -11.76 3.19
N ARG A 370 -17.30 -11.70 4.52
CA ARG A 370 -17.42 -10.45 5.28
C ARG A 370 -16.37 -9.40 4.91
N LEU A 371 -15.21 -9.80 4.42
CA LEU A 371 -14.18 -8.86 3.95
C LEU A 371 -14.68 -8.08 2.73
N ALA A 372 -15.33 -8.75 1.78
CA ALA A 372 -15.92 -8.08 0.61
C ALA A 372 -17.14 -7.22 0.99
N THR A 373 -18.02 -7.73 1.87
CA THR A 373 -19.33 -7.11 2.10
C THR A 373 -19.32 -6.03 3.17
N PHE A 374 -18.64 -6.24 4.31
CA PHE A 374 -18.66 -5.32 5.44
C PHE A 374 -17.42 -4.45 5.53
N SER A 375 -16.24 -5.02 5.21
CA SER A 375 -14.99 -4.26 5.16
C SER A 375 -14.76 -3.58 3.80
N SER A 376 -15.56 -3.91 2.79
CA SER A 376 -15.42 -3.41 1.41
C SER A 376 -14.02 -3.65 0.80
N LEU A 377 -13.33 -4.72 1.21
CA LEU A 377 -12.00 -5.10 0.69
C LEU A 377 -12.14 -5.92 -0.60
N ARG A 378 -12.76 -5.31 -1.61
CA ARG A 378 -13.12 -5.95 -2.88
C ARG A 378 -11.89 -6.22 -3.76
N ARG A 379 -10.81 -5.46 -3.62
CA ARG A 379 -9.53 -5.72 -4.30
C ARG A 379 -9.02 -7.13 -4.06
N LEU A 380 -9.14 -7.63 -2.84
CA LEU A 380 -8.62 -8.96 -2.48
C LEU A 380 -9.30 -10.06 -3.32
N PHE A 381 -10.59 -9.91 -3.60
CA PHE A 381 -11.36 -10.82 -4.45
C PHE A 381 -11.03 -10.66 -5.92
N ALA A 382 -10.64 -9.46 -6.35
CA ALA A 382 -10.14 -9.27 -7.71
C ALA A 382 -8.83 -10.04 -7.95
N LEU A 383 -8.04 -10.35 -6.92
CA LEU A 383 -6.74 -11.00 -7.06
C LEU A 383 -6.78 -12.51 -6.80
N VAL A 384 -7.97 -13.12 -6.79
CA VAL A 384 -8.13 -14.57 -6.67
C VAL A 384 -9.07 -15.13 -7.73
N PRO A 385 -8.94 -16.43 -8.08
CA PRO A 385 -9.64 -16.95 -9.24
C PRO A 385 -11.16 -16.93 -9.09
N THR A 386 -11.88 -16.70 -10.20
CA THR A 386 -13.35 -16.63 -10.19
C THR A 386 -14.00 -17.92 -9.68
N TRP A 387 -13.41 -19.08 -9.98
CA TRP A 387 -13.88 -20.37 -9.47
C TRP A 387 -13.79 -20.47 -7.93
N LEU A 388 -12.80 -19.81 -7.30
CA LEU A 388 -12.66 -19.79 -5.85
C LEU A 388 -13.76 -18.96 -5.23
N ILE A 389 -14.08 -17.81 -5.83
CA ILE A 389 -15.21 -16.96 -5.43
C ILE A 389 -16.52 -17.76 -5.46
N ALA A 390 -16.73 -18.55 -6.52
CA ALA A 390 -17.89 -19.43 -6.65
C ALA A 390 -17.94 -20.53 -5.57
N GLN A 391 -16.80 -21.17 -5.26
CA GLN A 391 -16.74 -22.18 -4.20
C GLN A 391 -17.00 -21.58 -2.81
N ILE A 392 -16.43 -20.40 -2.52
CA ILE A 392 -16.71 -19.69 -1.27
C ILE A 392 -18.21 -19.40 -1.19
N ALA A 393 -18.82 -18.87 -2.26
CA ALA A 393 -20.25 -18.57 -2.31
C ALA A 393 -21.13 -19.82 -2.10
N ALA A 394 -20.74 -20.97 -2.66
CA ALA A 394 -21.46 -22.24 -2.50
C ALA A 394 -21.46 -22.73 -1.04
N ALA A 395 -20.44 -22.39 -0.24
CA ALA A 395 -20.34 -22.76 1.17
C ALA A 395 -21.13 -21.83 2.13
N LEU A 396 -21.73 -20.76 1.63
CA LEU A 396 -22.47 -19.78 2.44
C LEU A 396 -23.97 -20.10 2.56
N ASP A 397 -24.63 -19.50 3.54
CA ASP A 397 -26.08 -19.39 3.60
C ASP A 397 -26.62 -18.39 2.55
N GLU A 398 -27.90 -18.50 2.19
CA GLU A 398 -28.52 -17.69 1.13
C GLU A 398 -28.29 -16.18 1.30
N PRO A 399 -28.53 -15.58 2.48
CA PRO A 399 -28.36 -14.14 2.65
C PRO A 399 -26.89 -13.69 2.52
N SER A 400 -25.92 -14.48 2.97
CA SER A 400 -24.50 -14.10 2.85
C SER A 400 -24.02 -14.29 1.42
N ARG A 401 -24.50 -15.33 0.73
CA ARG A 401 -24.20 -15.58 -0.68
C ARG A 401 -24.66 -14.45 -1.58
N GLU A 402 -25.90 -13.98 -1.39
CA GLU A 402 -26.44 -12.88 -2.17
C GLU A 402 -25.64 -11.58 -1.97
N ARG A 403 -25.30 -11.25 -0.72
CA ARG A 403 -24.47 -10.06 -0.41
C ARG A 403 -23.08 -10.17 -1.04
N MET A 404 -22.45 -11.34 -0.94
CA MET A 404 -21.13 -11.58 -1.53
C MET A 404 -21.19 -11.47 -3.05
N SER A 405 -22.18 -12.09 -3.70
CA SER A 405 -22.38 -12.00 -5.15
C SER A 405 -22.50 -10.55 -5.61
N ARG A 406 -23.33 -9.73 -4.94
CA ARG A 406 -23.43 -8.29 -5.25
C ARG A 406 -22.11 -7.54 -5.06
N ALA A 407 -21.27 -7.95 -4.11
CA ALA A 407 -19.99 -7.31 -3.85
C ALA A 407 -18.88 -7.71 -4.85
N THR A 408 -19.05 -8.81 -5.59
CA THR A 408 -18.01 -9.34 -6.50
C THR A 408 -18.41 -9.40 -7.98
N VAL A 409 -19.69 -9.18 -8.32
CA VAL A 409 -20.25 -9.37 -9.68
C VAL A 409 -19.58 -8.52 -10.77
N ASP A 410 -19.12 -7.33 -10.43
CA ASP A 410 -18.51 -6.34 -11.33
C ASP A 410 -16.97 -6.38 -11.31
N LEU A 411 -16.38 -7.33 -10.58
CA LEU A 411 -14.93 -7.52 -10.60
C LEU A 411 -14.52 -8.19 -11.91
N ALA A 412 -13.49 -7.65 -12.55
CA ALA A 412 -12.88 -8.30 -13.71
C ALA A 412 -12.41 -9.71 -13.32
N PRO A 413 -12.75 -10.74 -14.11
CA PRO A 413 -12.42 -12.11 -13.76
C PRO A 413 -10.91 -12.30 -13.73
N TYR A 414 -10.39 -12.80 -12.62
CA TYR A 414 -9.02 -13.25 -12.55
C TYR A 414 -8.91 -14.71 -12.96
N ARG A 415 -8.02 -14.96 -13.92
CA ARG A 415 -7.68 -16.27 -14.45
C ARG A 415 -6.15 -16.40 -14.36
N PRO A 416 -5.64 -17.07 -13.32
CA PRO A 416 -4.19 -17.19 -13.14
C PRO A 416 -3.61 -17.98 -14.32
N MET A 417 -2.55 -17.45 -14.92
CA MET A 417 -1.68 -18.26 -15.76
C MET A 417 -0.98 -19.25 -14.80
N THR A 418 -1.19 -20.54 -14.99
CA THR A 418 -0.47 -21.58 -14.24
C THR A 418 0.71 -22.03 -15.09
N SER A 419 1.92 -22.05 -14.52
CA SER A 419 3.18 -22.31 -15.25
C SER A 419 3.29 -23.67 -15.93
N THR A 420 2.30 -24.54 -15.71
CA THR A 420 2.07 -25.66 -16.62
C THR A 420 0.62 -26.12 -16.52
N PRO A 421 -0.30 -25.72 -17.41
CA PRO A 421 -1.51 -26.51 -17.60
C PRO A 421 -1.05 -27.93 -17.96
N PRO A 422 -1.68 -28.97 -17.40
CA PRO A 422 -1.33 -30.33 -17.74
C PRO A 422 -1.45 -30.52 -19.26
N VAL A 423 -0.35 -30.89 -19.92
CA VAL A 423 -0.32 -31.06 -21.38
C VAL A 423 -1.16 -32.27 -21.75
N LEU A 424 -2.41 -32.02 -22.11
CA LEU A 424 -3.31 -33.00 -22.69
C LEU A 424 -3.06 -33.08 -24.20
N THR A 425 -2.99 -34.29 -24.71
CA THR A 425 -3.02 -34.54 -26.15
C THR A 425 -4.40 -34.17 -26.69
N THR A 426 -4.51 -33.91 -28.00
CA THR A 426 -5.80 -33.60 -28.66
C THR A 426 -6.91 -34.60 -28.32
N ARG A 427 -6.57 -35.89 -28.20
CA ARG A 427 -7.52 -36.95 -27.83
C ARG A 427 -7.92 -36.91 -26.36
N GLU A 428 -6.98 -36.60 -25.47
CA GLU A 428 -7.24 -36.44 -24.04
C GLU A 428 -8.11 -35.19 -23.77
N SER A 429 -7.86 -34.08 -24.46
CA SER A 429 -8.73 -32.89 -24.37
C SER A 429 -10.13 -33.17 -24.91
N ALA A 430 -10.25 -33.87 -26.05
CA ALA A 430 -11.56 -34.23 -26.60
C ALA A 430 -12.36 -35.15 -25.65
N VAL A 431 -11.71 -36.13 -25.01
CA VAL A 431 -12.34 -36.97 -23.98
C VAL A 431 -12.71 -36.16 -22.73
N LEU A 432 -11.86 -35.22 -22.31
CA LEU A 432 -12.14 -34.33 -21.18
C LEU A 432 -13.36 -33.44 -21.46
N GLN A 433 -13.45 -32.85 -22.66
CA GLN A 433 -14.61 -32.08 -23.11
C GLN A 433 -15.88 -32.94 -23.10
N ALA A 434 -15.79 -34.18 -23.62
CA ALA A 434 -16.91 -35.11 -23.67
C ALA A 434 -17.42 -35.52 -22.26
N LEU A 435 -16.61 -35.40 -21.21
CA LEU A 435 -17.08 -35.59 -19.84
C LEU A 435 -18.15 -34.56 -19.44
N PHE A 436 -18.16 -33.36 -20.02
CA PHE A 436 -19.17 -32.33 -19.70
C PHE A 436 -20.51 -32.56 -20.39
N THR A 437 -20.52 -33.35 -21.46
CA THR A 437 -21.71 -33.57 -22.29
C THR A 437 -22.39 -34.92 -22.01
N PHE A 438 -21.61 -35.97 -21.71
CA PHE A 438 -22.13 -37.34 -21.64
C PHE A 438 -21.90 -37.97 -20.27
N ASP A 439 -22.92 -38.68 -19.77
CA ASP A 439 -22.94 -39.26 -18.42
C ASP A 439 -22.20 -40.60 -18.30
N SER A 440 -22.03 -41.32 -19.40
CA SER A 440 -21.43 -42.66 -19.40
C SER A 440 -20.26 -42.82 -20.38
N ILE A 441 -19.32 -43.68 -20.02
CA ILE A 441 -18.19 -44.07 -20.87
C ILE A 441 -18.68 -44.62 -22.22
N SER A 442 -19.79 -45.36 -22.24
CA SER A 442 -20.37 -45.90 -23.46
C SER A 442 -20.89 -44.82 -24.41
N GLN A 443 -21.51 -43.76 -23.88
CA GLN A 443 -21.95 -42.61 -24.68
C GLN A 443 -20.75 -41.83 -25.23
N ILE A 444 -19.72 -41.59 -24.42
CA ILE A 444 -18.48 -40.93 -24.86
C ILE A 444 -17.82 -41.74 -25.98
N ALA A 445 -17.74 -43.06 -25.82
CA ALA A 445 -17.15 -43.96 -26.80
C ALA A 445 -17.91 -43.92 -28.14
N ALA A 446 -19.25 -43.95 -28.09
CA ALA A 446 -20.10 -43.84 -29.26
C ALA A 446 -19.94 -42.47 -29.96
N ALA A 447 -19.96 -41.38 -29.21
CA ALA A 447 -19.81 -40.02 -29.75
C ALA A 447 -18.44 -39.79 -30.40
N MET A 448 -17.39 -40.43 -29.89
CA MET A 448 -16.02 -40.30 -30.39
C MET A 448 -15.60 -41.40 -31.37
N PHE A 449 -16.51 -42.32 -31.75
CA PHE A 449 -16.24 -43.47 -32.62
C PHE A 449 -15.06 -44.35 -32.17
N VAL A 450 -14.95 -44.61 -30.87
CA VAL A 450 -13.91 -45.46 -30.27
C VAL A 450 -14.53 -46.52 -29.36
N THR A 451 -13.73 -47.46 -28.86
CA THR A 451 -14.21 -48.48 -27.92
C THR A 451 -14.26 -47.94 -26.48
N PRO A 452 -15.14 -48.47 -25.60
CA PRO A 452 -15.18 -48.08 -24.18
C PRO A 452 -13.86 -48.28 -23.43
N SER A 453 -13.05 -49.27 -23.82
CA SER A 453 -11.72 -49.49 -23.23
C SER A 453 -10.73 -48.39 -23.61
N THR A 454 -10.79 -47.88 -24.84
CA THR A 454 -9.99 -46.71 -25.26
C THR A 454 -10.32 -45.47 -24.45
N VAL A 455 -11.61 -45.20 -24.22
CA VAL A 455 -12.06 -44.07 -23.37
C VAL A 455 -11.57 -44.23 -21.94
N LYS A 456 -11.67 -45.44 -21.34
CA LYS A 456 -11.14 -45.70 -19.99
C LYS A 456 -9.64 -45.42 -19.88
N SER A 457 -8.84 -45.87 -20.84
CA SER A 457 -7.39 -45.63 -20.84
C SER A 457 -7.05 -44.15 -21.01
N GLN A 458 -7.77 -43.44 -21.89
CA GLN A 458 -7.61 -41.99 -22.06
C GLN A 458 -8.02 -41.23 -20.81
N LEU A 459 -9.14 -41.58 -20.18
CA LEU A 459 -9.58 -41.00 -18.90
C LEU A 459 -8.60 -41.26 -17.76
N SER A 460 -8.00 -42.46 -17.69
CA SER A 460 -6.97 -42.74 -16.68
C SER A 460 -5.73 -41.85 -16.87
N SER A 461 -5.32 -41.62 -18.12
CA SER A 461 -4.22 -40.68 -18.43
C SER A 461 -4.60 -39.25 -18.10
N VAL A 462 -5.82 -38.80 -18.48
CA VAL A 462 -6.37 -37.49 -18.12
C VAL A 462 -6.38 -37.30 -16.61
N TYR A 463 -6.97 -38.23 -15.86
CA TYR A 463 -7.04 -38.16 -14.40
C TYR A 463 -5.65 -38.07 -13.78
N ARG A 464 -4.71 -38.90 -14.22
CA ARG A 464 -3.31 -38.82 -13.77
C ARG A 464 -2.65 -37.47 -14.11
N LYS A 465 -2.84 -36.96 -15.34
CA LYS A 465 -2.28 -35.68 -15.78
C LYS A 465 -2.90 -34.49 -15.04
N LEU A 466 -4.20 -34.55 -14.76
CA LEU A 466 -4.92 -33.54 -13.98
C LEU A 466 -4.67 -33.70 -12.47
N GLY A 467 -4.09 -34.81 -12.00
CA GLY A 467 -4.01 -35.15 -10.57
C GLY A 467 -5.37 -35.51 -9.94
N ALA A 468 -6.39 -35.79 -10.75
CA ALA A 468 -7.74 -36.12 -10.30
C ALA A 468 -7.87 -37.60 -9.89
N ARG A 469 -8.67 -37.87 -8.86
CA ARG A 469 -9.02 -39.22 -8.39
C ARG A 469 -10.28 -39.78 -9.08
N GLY A 470 -10.99 -38.97 -9.87
CA GLY A 470 -12.18 -39.41 -10.59
C GLY A 470 -12.82 -38.32 -11.45
N ARG A 471 -13.98 -38.65 -12.04
CA ARG A 471 -14.69 -37.80 -13.00
C ARG A 471 -15.03 -36.41 -12.46
N ALA A 472 -15.67 -36.34 -11.29
CA ALA A 472 -16.11 -35.07 -10.71
C ALA A 472 -14.92 -34.14 -10.44
N GLU A 473 -13.83 -34.68 -9.87
CA GLU A 473 -12.60 -33.94 -9.62
C GLU A 473 -11.90 -33.52 -10.91
N ALA A 474 -11.85 -34.39 -11.93
CA ALA A 474 -11.29 -34.04 -13.23
C ALA A 474 -12.06 -32.92 -13.92
N MET A 475 -13.40 -32.95 -13.86
CA MET A 475 -14.25 -31.88 -14.37
C MET A 475 -14.02 -30.59 -13.59
N ALA A 476 -13.98 -30.63 -12.25
CA ALA A 476 -13.70 -29.46 -11.42
C ALA A 476 -12.32 -28.84 -11.75
N ILE A 477 -11.29 -29.68 -11.93
CA ILE A 477 -9.94 -29.23 -12.32
C ILE A 477 -9.93 -28.65 -13.74
N ALA A 478 -10.65 -29.26 -14.68
CA ALA A 478 -10.74 -28.78 -16.05
C ALA A 478 -11.43 -27.41 -16.13
N THR A 479 -12.53 -27.21 -15.38
CA THR A 479 -13.19 -25.91 -15.25
C THR A 479 -12.30 -24.90 -14.53
N ARG A 480 -11.57 -25.33 -13.49
CA ARG A 480 -10.65 -24.48 -12.72
C ARG A 480 -9.48 -23.94 -13.57
N LEU A 481 -9.01 -24.74 -14.52
CA LEU A 481 -7.86 -24.45 -15.38
C LEU A 481 -8.26 -23.97 -16.79
N ASP A 482 -9.55 -23.70 -17.03
CA ASP A 482 -10.09 -23.34 -18.36
C ASP A 482 -9.63 -24.30 -19.48
N LEU A 483 -9.56 -25.61 -19.19
CA LEU A 483 -9.17 -26.64 -20.17
C LEU A 483 -10.32 -27.06 -21.10
N ILE A 484 -11.47 -26.39 -21.01
CA ILE A 484 -12.71 -26.70 -21.70
C ILE A 484 -13.36 -25.42 -22.21
N ASP A 485 -13.90 -25.47 -23.43
CA ASP A 485 -14.73 -24.40 -23.97
C ASP A 485 -16.20 -24.68 -23.58
N LEU A 486 -16.76 -23.92 -22.63
CA LEU A 486 -18.15 -24.06 -22.16
C LEU A 486 -19.13 -23.22 -22.97
#